data_AF-A0A3M1H2R7-F1
#
_entry.id   AF-A0A3M1H2R7-F1
#
_cell.length_a   1.000
_cell.length_b   1.000
_cell.length_c   1.000
_cell.angle_alpha   90.00
_cell.angle_beta   90.00
_cell.angle_gamma   90.00
#
_symmetry.space_group_name_H-M   'P 1'
#
loop_
_entity.id
_entity.type
_entity.pdbx_description
1 polymer ?
#
loop_
_entity_poly.entity_id
_entity_poly.type
_entity_poly.pdbx_seq_one_letter_code
_entity_poly.pdbx_strand_id
1 'polypeptide(L)'
;MFKKINIFLLLSMLIVLVAACTGQPVAVSSASADTSGANPTEKTAGESLSAIAVSNTMTEPETSSDVSFPLTETGQTACYDTDGTEIDCPAAGEALYGQDAQYTGNAMSYTDHGDGTVTDNVTGLTWQKTPPQQDFTWQDAADYCQSLTLAGYDDWRLPNVKELFSISDFSSGWPYLDTRYFHLVNEDNITKDEQYWTSTRYVGVTAEGGANAAFGVNHATGHIKAYPAQPPDQAEGMRSQPPTGQPEQGAPPRSPAGRTEQGAPPQPPSGQVDVQGPPPGGGGLGSPFGKYVRCVRGTEYGNNNFVDNGDGTITDNATGLMWAQADSGVGMTWEEALAWVQQKNAENYLGYSDWRLPNVKELQSIVDYTQAPGASDPANEGPAIDPLFSISSITNEAGDADYPYFWTSTSARFQACGDYYYAWYVAFGRAVDPAGVDSHGAGAVRFDAKIEGGPAGEGGERYTNYVRLVRGGDVTETPNGNPTGETCDAPNVMSPDGPNGGPRGQRPPGGQPPQLDLSAAAEKLGVTEADLQAALGDLRQGPPNFAAAAETLGVTEAELMDALGVSPSGPPPGGQPPAGGPPPAARP
;
A
#
# COMPACT_ATOMS: atom_id res chain seq x y z
N MET A 1 -53.39 -25.53 -28.72
CA MET A 1 -53.97 -25.03 -29.99
C MET A 1 -53.05 -23.93 -30.50
N PHE A 2 -52.56 -24.08 -31.75
CA PHE A 2 -51.73 -23.15 -32.55
C PHE A 2 -50.33 -22.79 -31.98
N LYS A 3 -49.22 -22.84 -32.71
CA LYS A 3 -48.84 -23.50 -33.98
C LYS A 3 -47.30 -23.40 -34.03
N LYS A 4 -46.64 -24.49 -34.46
CA LYS A 4 -45.23 -24.52 -34.84
C LYS A 4 -44.95 -23.50 -35.97
N ILE A 5 -43.81 -22.82 -35.93
CA ILE A 5 -43.15 -22.31 -37.14
C ILE A 5 -41.72 -22.87 -37.13
N ASN A 6 -41.38 -23.47 -38.26
CA ASN A 6 -40.13 -24.16 -38.56
C ASN A 6 -39.62 -23.54 -39.87
N ILE A 7 -38.30 -23.35 -39.98
CA ILE A 7 -37.49 -23.35 -41.21
C ILE A 7 -37.55 -22.09 -42.09
N PHE A 8 -36.41 -21.39 -42.20
CA PHE A 8 -35.58 -21.38 -43.42
C PHE A 8 -34.18 -20.78 -43.16
N LEU A 9 -33.16 -21.63 -43.33
CA LEU A 9 -31.78 -21.20 -43.59
C LEU A 9 -31.77 -20.37 -44.87
N LEU A 10 -31.04 -19.25 -44.86
CA LEU A 10 -30.50 -18.63 -46.07
C LEU A 10 -29.06 -18.20 -45.81
N LEU A 11 -28.14 -19.10 -46.18
CA LEU A 11 -26.79 -18.76 -46.59
C LEU A 11 -26.85 -17.61 -47.60
N SER A 12 -26.15 -16.51 -47.33
CA SER A 12 -25.68 -15.61 -48.38
C SER A 12 -24.15 -15.56 -48.33
N MET A 13 -23.60 -16.52 -49.05
CA MET A 13 -22.23 -16.57 -49.52
C MET A 13 -22.05 -15.41 -50.51
N LEU A 14 -21.24 -14.39 -50.18
CA LEU A 14 -20.70 -13.50 -51.21
C LEU A 14 -19.22 -13.82 -51.38
N ILE A 15 -18.96 -14.49 -52.49
CA ILE A 15 -17.66 -14.77 -53.08
C ILE A 15 -17.10 -13.44 -53.62
N VAL A 16 -15.93 -13.02 -53.14
CA VAL A 16 -15.00 -12.21 -53.91
C VAL A 16 -13.66 -12.91 -53.95
N LEU A 17 -13.14 -13.01 -55.17
CA LEU A 17 -12.03 -13.82 -55.64
C LEU A 17 -10.71 -13.58 -54.90
N VAL A 18 -10.03 -14.70 -54.64
CA VAL A 18 -8.63 -14.82 -54.24
C VAL A 18 -7.71 -14.36 -55.38
N ALA A 19 -6.78 -13.45 -55.08
CA ALA A 19 -5.50 -13.35 -55.77
C ALA A 19 -4.41 -13.77 -54.78
N ALA A 20 -3.91 -15.00 -54.94
CA ALA A 20 -2.82 -15.55 -54.16
C ALA A 20 -1.49 -14.97 -54.65
N CYS A 21 -0.66 -14.48 -53.74
CA CYS A 21 0.79 -14.38 -53.93
C CYS A 21 1.45 -14.84 -52.64
N THR A 22 1.95 -16.07 -52.69
CA THR A 22 2.77 -16.73 -51.67
C THR A 22 4.16 -16.11 -51.63
N GLY A 23 4.59 -15.63 -50.47
CA GLY A 23 5.97 -15.24 -50.22
C GLY A 23 6.54 -16.05 -49.05
N GLN A 24 7.34 -17.06 -49.37
CA GLN A 24 8.29 -17.69 -48.44
C GLN A 24 9.67 -17.71 -49.12
N PRO A 25 10.75 -17.80 -48.32
CA PRO A 25 11.99 -17.05 -48.54
C PRO A 25 12.95 -17.79 -49.47
N VAL A 26 13.76 -17.03 -50.21
CA VAL A 26 14.87 -17.58 -50.99
C VAL A 26 16.15 -16.83 -50.65
N ALA A 27 17.13 -17.60 -50.18
CA ALA A 27 18.51 -17.23 -49.95
C ALA A 27 19.15 -16.58 -51.18
N VAL A 28 19.92 -15.51 -50.96
CA VAL A 28 20.82 -14.97 -51.99
C VAL A 28 22.25 -15.30 -51.61
N SER A 29 22.70 -16.41 -52.20
CA SER A 29 24.10 -16.70 -52.49
C SER A 29 24.70 -15.57 -53.33
N SER A 30 25.85 -15.04 -52.92
CA SER A 30 26.67 -14.17 -53.76
C SER A 30 27.74 -15.01 -54.44
N ALA A 31 27.57 -15.22 -55.74
CA ALA A 31 28.60 -15.78 -56.61
C ALA A 31 28.81 -14.85 -57.81
N SER A 32 30.03 -14.28 -57.83
CA SER A 32 30.90 -13.97 -58.96
C SER A 32 30.27 -13.60 -60.33
N ALA A 33 30.56 -12.37 -60.78
CA ALA A 33 30.81 -12.12 -62.19
C ALA A 33 31.93 -11.09 -62.39
N ASP A 34 32.86 -11.52 -63.22
CA ASP A 34 34.08 -10.95 -63.76
C ASP A 34 33.80 -9.77 -64.72
N THR A 35 34.72 -8.80 -64.81
CA THR A 35 35.24 -8.24 -66.09
C THR A 35 36.27 -7.12 -65.86
N SER A 36 37.49 -7.36 -66.36
CA SER A 36 38.39 -6.47 -67.12
C SER A 36 38.47 -4.97 -66.76
N GLY A 37 39.62 -4.31 -66.58
CA GLY A 37 41.01 -4.60 -66.91
C GLY A 37 41.82 -3.30 -66.86
N ALA A 38 43.13 -3.42 -67.11
CA ALA A 38 44.17 -2.37 -67.30
C ALA A 38 45.00 -1.94 -66.06
N ASN A 39 46.23 -2.48 -66.03
CA ASN A 39 47.47 -1.95 -65.43
C ASN A 39 48.17 -1.00 -66.44
N PRO A 40 49.26 -0.22 -66.15
CA PRO A 40 50.39 -0.49 -65.22
C PRO A 40 50.80 0.77 -64.35
N THR A 41 51.76 0.82 -63.41
CA THR A 41 53.16 0.36 -63.39
C THR A 41 53.76 0.62 -61.97
N GLU A 42 54.60 -0.31 -61.47
CA GLU A 42 55.73 -0.23 -60.50
C GLU A 42 55.65 0.60 -59.19
N LYS A 43 55.90 -0.03 -58.03
CA LYS A 43 57.25 -0.30 -57.43
C LYS A 43 57.16 -1.01 -56.05
N THR A 44 57.98 -2.05 -55.88
CA THR A 44 58.48 -2.79 -54.68
C THR A 44 58.46 -2.06 -53.32
N ALA A 45 58.34 -2.64 -52.12
CA ALA A 45 58.57 -3.97 -51.52
C ALA A 45 57.65 -4.08 -50.26
N GLY A 46 57.08 -5.22 -49.85
CA GLY A 46 57.73 -6.37 -49.22
C GLY A 46 57.57 -6.29 -47.69
N GLU A 47 56.61 -7.03 -47.10
CA GLU A 47 56.72 -7.79 -45.84
C GLU A 47 55.36 -8.33 -45.33
N SER A 48 55.47 -9.38 -44.52
CA SER A 48 54.51 -10.43 -44.18
C SER A 48 53.25 -9.98 -43.40
N LEU A 49 52.07 -10.44 -43.84
CA LEU A 49 50.82 -10.38 -43.08
C LEU A 49 50.76 -11.54 -42.07
N SER A 50 50.89 -11.23 -40.79
CA SER A 50 50.44 -12.09 -39.69
C SER A 50 49.00 -11.71 -39.37
N ALA A 51 48.08 -12.67 -39.46
CA ALA A 51 46.68 -12.48 -39.11
C ALA A 51 46.55 -12.18 -37.60
N ILE A 52 46.11 -10.97 -37.26
CA ILE A 52 45.61 -10.65 -35.92
C ILE A 52 44.14 -11.05 -35.92
N ALA A 53 43.82 -12.17 -35.28
CA ALA A 53 42.46 -12.48 -34.88
C ALA A 53 42.05 -11.45 -33.82
N VAL A 54 41.21 -10.49 -34.21
CA VAL A 54 40.51 -9.63 -33.25
C VAL A 54 39.50 -10.51 -32.55
N SER A 55 39.83 -10.90 -31.31
CA SER A 55 38.89 -11.53 -30.40
C SER A 55 37.87 -10.46 -29.99
N ASN A 56 36.73 -10.41 -30.68
CA ASN A 56 35.55 -9.72 -30.17
C ASN A 56 35.08 -10.52 -28.94
N THR A 57 35.61 -10.18 -27.78
CA THR A 57 34.92 -10.47 -26.52
C THR A 57 33.65 -9.62 -26.54
N MET A 58 32.52 -10.26 -26.88
CA MET A 58 31.23 -9.71 -26.50
C MET A 58 31.22 -9.72 -24.98
N THR A 59 31.43 -8.54 -24.40
CA THR A 59 31.10 -8.30 -23.00
C THR A 59 29.60 -8.56 -22.89
N GLU A 60 29.22 -9.55 -22.08
CA GLU A 60 27.83 -9.70 -21.64
C GLU A 60 27.40 -8.37 -21.02
N PRO A 61 26.17 -7.88 -21.28
CA PRO A 61 25.68 -6.75 -20.52
C PRO A 61 25.52 -7.23 -19.07
N GLU A 62 26.26 -6.57 -18.17
CA GLU A 62 26.10 -6.68 -16.73
C GLU A 62 24.60 -6.59 -16.39
N THR A 63 24.02 -7.68 -15.89
CA THR A 63 22.70 -7.67 -15.28
C THR A 63 22.79 -6.94 -13.94
N SER A 64 22.28 -5.72 -13.89
CA SER A 64 22.01 -5.00 -12.65
C SER A 64 20.88 -4.00 -12.89
N SER A 65 19.66 -4.50 -13.06
CA SER A 65 18.49 -3.71 -12.71
C SER A 65 18.39 -3.74 -11.19
N ASP A 66 19.09 -2.84 -10.50
CA ASP A 66 18.84 -2.63 -9.08
C ASP A 66 17.43 -2.07 -8.96
N VAL A 67 16.48 -2.93 -8.58
CA VAL A 67 15.13 -2.57 -8.18
C VAL A 67 15.24 -1.47 -7.11
N SER A 68 14.83 -0.25 -7.44
CA SER A 68 14.98 0.92 -6.57
C SER A 68 13.72 1.22 -5.73
N PHE A 69 12.66 0.44 -5.92
CA PHE A 69 11.36 0.57 -5.28
C PHE A 69 10.78 -0.83 -5.00
N PRO A 70 11.40 -1.62 -4.09
CA PRO A 70 10.89 -2.94 -3.75
C PRO A 70 9.53 -2.84 -3.06
N LEU A 71 8.53 -3.57 -3.55
CA LEU A 71 7.22 -3.60 -2.94
C LEU A 71 7.16 -4.68 -1.86
N THR A 72 6.78 -4.26 -0.66
CA THR A 72 6.41 -5.15 0.43
C THR A 72 5.05 -5.80 0.14
N GLU A 73 4.89 -7.08 0.46
CA GLU A 73 3.60 -7.77 0.33
C GLU A 73 2.55 -7.21 1.32
N THR A 74 1.29 -7.64 1.17
CA THR A 74 0.17 -7.15 1.98
C THR A 74 0.06 -7.87 3.33
N GLY A 75 0.56 -9.10 3.43
CA GLY A 75 0.41 -9.98 4.60
C GLY A 75 -0.90 -10.78 4.59
N GLN A 76 -1.79 -10.62 3.61
CA GLN A 76 -3.00 -11.42 3.50
C GLN A 76 -2.67 -12.81 2.95
N THR A 77 -2.92 -13.86 3.73
CA THR A 77 -2.51 -15.22 3.38
C THR A 77 -3.64 -16.25 3.28
N ALA A 78 -4.88 -15.84 3.58
CA ALA A 78 -6.08 -16.64 3.44
C ALA A 78 -6.97 -16.15 2.30
N CYS A 79 -7.72 -17.07 1.69
CA CYS A 79 -8.68 -16.76 0.65
C CYS A 79 -10.08 -16.61 1.25
N TYR A 80 -10.91 -15.78 0.62
CA TYR A 80 -12.26 -15.49 1.09
C TYR A 80 -13.27 -15.63 -0.05
N ASP A 81 -14.48 -16.07 0.29
CA ASP A 81 -15.60 -16.00 -0.63
C ASP A 81 -16.16 -14.57 -0.76
N THR A 82 -17.22 -14.41 -1.54
CA THR A 82 -17.90 -13.14 -1.76
C THR A 82 -18.71 -12.66 -0.57
N ASP A 83 -19.11 -13.57 0.31
CA ASP A 83 -19.78 -13.29 1.58
C ASP A 83 -18.76 -13.05 2.70
N GLY A 84 -17.46 -13.03 2.38
CA GLY A 84 -16.38 -12.74 3.30
C GLY A 84 -15.97 -13.89 4.20
N THR A 85 -16.52 -15.09 4.00
CA THR A 85 -16.12 -16.28 4.75
C THR A 85 -14.77 -16.74 4.26
N GLU A 86 -13.88 -17.11 5.19
CA GLU A 86 -12.62 -17.74 4.83
C GLU A 86 -12.87 -19.10 4.17
N ILE A 87 -12.18 -19.36 3.06
CA ILE A 87 -12.27 -20.59 2.28
C ILE A 87 -10.88 -21.16 2.02
N ASP A 88 -10.82 -22.45 1.73
CA ASP A 88 -9.63 -23.02 1.09
C ASP A 88 -9.36 -22.26 -0.21
N CYS A 89 -8.11 -21.89 -0.45
CA CYS A 89 -7.76 -21.17 -1.67
C CYS A 89 -8.13 -22.00 -2.91
N PRO A 90 -8.97 -21.46 -3.82
CA PRO A 90 -9.43 -22.21 -4.99
C PRO A 90 -8.28 -22.62 -5.90
N ALA A 91 -8.42 -23.73 -6.62
CA ALA A 91 -7.40 -24.14 -7.59
C ALA A 91 -7.47 -23.31 -8.88
N ALA A 92 -6.37 -23.27 -9.64
CA ALA A 92 -6.35 -22.60 -10.94
C ALA A 92 -7.46 -23.12 -11.87
N GLY A 93 -8.27 -22.21 -12.42
CA GLY A 93 -9.44 -22.52 -13.23
C GLY A 93 -10.76 -22.57 -12.45
N GLU A 94 -10.72 -22.51 -11.11
CA GLU A 94 -11.92 -22.43 -10.28
C GLU A 94 -12.35 -20.97 -10.04
N ALA A 95 -13.62 -20.80 -9.65
CA ALA A 95 -14.14 -19.50 -9.26
C ALA A 95 -13.32 -18.94 -8.10
N LEU A 96 -13.12 -17.62 -8.08
CA LEU A 96 -12.36 -16.90 -7.06
C LEU A 96 -10.87 -17.27 -6.95
N TYR A 97 -10.28 -18.03 -7.88
CA TYR A 97 -8.83 -18.20 -7.97
C TYR A 97 -8.15 -16.89 -8.42
N GLY A 98 -6.98 -16.60 -7.84
CA GLY A 98 -6.15 -15.43 -8.11
C GLY A 98 -6.26 -14.34 -7.04
N GLN A 99 -6.67 -14.68 -5.82
CA GLN A 99 -6.69 -13.74 -4.69
C GLN A 99 -5.28 -13.41 -4.20
N ASP A 100 -5.16 -12.35 -3.39
CA ASP A 100 -3.87 -11.88 -2.84
C ASP A 100 -3.07 -13.00 -2.16
N ALA A 101 -3.74 -13.80 -1.32
CA ALA A 101 -3.17 -14.95 -0.62
C ALA A 101 -2.49 -15.98 -1.53
N GLN A 102 -2.86 -16.05 -2.81
CA GLN A 102 -2.30 -17.00 -3.77
C GLN A 102 -1.01 -16.50 -4.42
N TYR A 103 -0.49 -15.36 -3.95
CA TYR A 103 0.74 -14.75 -4.41
C TYR A 103 1.54 -14.23 -3.21
N THR A 104 2.83 -14.53 -3.18
CA THR A 104 3.74 -14.06 -2.13
C THR A 104 4.83 -13.22 -2.75
N GLY A 105 5.25 -12.17 -2.05
CA GLY A 105 6.27 -11.24 -2.51
C GLY A 105 7.33 -11.03 -1.45
N ASN A 106 7.79 -9.79 -1.31
CA ASN A 106 8.71 -9.43 -0.23
C ASN A 106 7.95 -9.36 1.10
N ALA A 107 8.09 -10.41 1.91
CA ALA A 107 7.50 -10.46 3.25
C ALA A 107 7.88 -9.23 4.09
N MET A 108 6.90 -8.68 4.81
CA MET A 108 7.13 -7.60 5.77
C MET A 108 8.21 -8.02 6.77
N SER A 109 9.27 -7.23 6.85
CA SER A 109 10.43 -7.52 7.70
C SER A 109 10.93 -6.25 8.36
N TYR A 110 10.94 -6.27 9.69
CA TYR A 110 11.28 -5.09 10.49
C TYR A 110 12.38 -5.42 11.51
N THR A 111 13.17 -4.41 11.86
CA THR A 111 14.18 -4.49 12.93
C THR A 111 13.99 -3.31 13.87
N ASP A 112 13.55 -3.60 15.09
CA ASP A 112 13.53 -2.65 16.19
C ASP A 112 14.94 -2.52 16.78
N HIS A 113 15.48 -1.30 16.79
CA HIS A 113 16.82 -1.01 17.31
C HIS A 113 16.84 -0.77 18.82
N GLY A 114 15.68 -0.68 19.46
CA GLY A 114 15.56 -0.42 20.91
C GLY A 114 15.91 1.02 21.31
N ASP A 115 16.13 1.91 20.34
CA ASP A 115 16.46 3.32 20.53
C ASP A 115 15.33 4.29 20.11
N GLY A 116 14.13 3.73 19.86
CA GLY A 116 12.97 4.44 19.35
C GLY A 116 12.84 4.43 17.83
N THR A 117 13.67 3.68 17.11
CA THR A 117 13.60 3.53 15.65
C THR A 117 13.35 2.09 15.20
N VAL A 118 12.71 1.95 14.04
CA VAL A 118 12.47 0.67 13.36
C VAL A 118 12.95 0.76 11.93
N THR A 119 13.80 -0.17 11.49
CA THR A 119 14.14 -0.30 10.06
C THR A 119 13.19 -1.27 9.40
N ASP A 120 12.65 -0.87 8.25
CA ASP A 120 12.01 -1.74 7.28
C ASP A 120 13.09 -2.35 6.38
N ASN A 121 13.28 -3.66 6.50
CA ASN A 121 14.34 -4.38 5.80
C ASN A 121 14.03 -4.61 4.31
N VAL A 122 12.78 -4.40 3.88
CA VAL A 122 12.39 -4.48 2.47
C VAL A 122 12.69 -3.15 1.78
N THR A 123 12.19 -2.05 2.34
CA THR A 123 12.34 -0.71 1.72
C THR A 123 13.66 -0.03 2.05
N GLY A 124 14.37 -0.48 3.09
CA GLY A 124 15.56 0.17 3.63
C GLY A 124 15.27 1.46 4.42
N LEU A 125 14.00 1.84 4.55
CA LEU A 125 13.58 3.02 5.29
C LEU A 125 13.71 2.80 6.80
N THR A 126 14.01 3.86 7.52
CA THR A 126 13.99 3.86 8.99
C THR A 126 12.92 4.80 9.51
N TRP A 127 12.16 4.31 10.47
CA TRP A 127 10.92 4.91 10.95
C TRP A 127 11.02 5.26 12.43
N GLN A 128 10.34 6.35 12.80
CA GLN A 128 10.00 6.61 14.19
C GLN A 128 9.09 5.50 14.70
N LYS A 129 9.48 4.83 15.79
CA LYS A 129 8.72 3.72 16.39
C LYS A 129 7.40 4.17 17.02
N THR A 130 7.48 5.20 17.85
CA THR A 130 6.33 5.71 18.63
C THR A 130 6.02 7.15 18.20
N PRO A 131 4.82 7.41 17.66
CA PRO A 131 4.40 8.75 17.28
C PRO A 131 4.13 9.62 18.53
N PRO A 132 4.21 10.95 18.41
CA PRO A 132 3.74 11.86 19.46
C PRO A 132 2.23 11.71 19.72
N GLN A 133 1.79 11.85 20.97
CA GLN A 133 0.39 11.68 21.37
C GLN A 133 -0.55 12.86 21.02
N GLN A 134 -0.04 13.88 20.34
CA GLN A 134 -0.80 15.06 19.92
C GLN A 134 -1.11 15.00 18.42
N ASP A 135 -2.14 15.70 17.99
CA ASP A 135 -2.43 15.93 16.58
C ASP A 135 -1.70 17.18 16.05
N PHE A 136 -1.48 17.19 14.73
CA PHE A 136 -0.76 18.25 14.02
C PHE A 136 -1.59 18.73 12.85
N THR A 137 -1.51 20.03 12.54
CA THR A 137 -1.83 20.48 11.19
C THR A 137 -0.81 19.90 10.21
N TRP A 138 -1.12 19.90 8.91
CA TRP A 138 -0.18 19.34 7.93
C TRP A 138 1.20 20.03 7.97
N GLN A 139 1.23 21.36 8.10
CA GLN A 139 2.49 22.10 8.13
C GLN A 139 3.26 21.83 9.43
N ASP A 140 2.56 21.81 10.57
CA ASP A 140 3.19 21.50 11.86
C ASP A 140 3.75 20.06 11.88
N ALA A 141 3.13 19.11 11.18
CA ALA A 141 3.64 17.74 11.06
C ALA A 141 4.95 17.68 10.24
N ALA A 142 5.02 18.44 9.14
CA ALA A 142 6.25 18.56 8.36
C ALA A 142 7.38 19.22 9.17
N ASP A 143 7.06 20.30 9.88
CA ASP A 143 8.02 21.03 10.73
C ASP A 143 8.47 20.16 11.92
N TYR A 144 7.56 19.39 12.53
CA TYR A 144 7.88 18.42 13.57
C TYR A 144 8.95 17.44 13.10
N CYS A 145 8.72 16.77 11.96
CA CYS A 145 9.69 15.80 11.46
C CYS A 145 11.03 16.44 11.11
N GLN A 146 11.06 17.62 10.49
CA GLN A 146 12.31 18.32 10.16
C GLN A 146 13.10 18.76 11.40
N SER A 147 12.43 18.98 12.53
CA SER A 147 13.06 19.36 13.80
C SER A 147 13.41 18.17 14.70
N LEU A 148 12.96 16.96 14.35
CA LEU A 148 13.12 15.77 15.18
C LEU A 148 14.60 15.38 15.24
N THR A 149 15.13 15.26 16.45
CA THR A 149 16.40 14.55 16.71
C THR A 149 16.08 13.28 17.48
N LEU A 150 16.28 12.12 16.86
CA LEU A 150 15.95 10.80 17.43
C LEU A 150 17.05 9.80 17.06
N ALA A 151 17.46 8.97 18.03
CA ALA A 151 18.54 7.99 17.87
C ALA A 151 19.86 8.56 17.30
N GLY A 152 20.13 9.85 17.56
CA GLY A 152 21.33 10.54 17.05
C GLY A 152 21.22 11.03 15.60
N TYR A 153 20.05 10.93 14.98
CA TYR A 153 19.77 11.40 13.62
C TYR A 153 18.89 12.65 13.62
N ASP A 154 19.12 13.55 12.67
CA ASP A 154 18.46 14.85 12.50
C ASP A 154 17.95 15.07 11.05
N ASP A 155 17.92 14.02 10.24
CA ASP A 155 17.48 14.00 8.83
C ASP A 155 16.07 13.40 8.65
N TRP A 156 15.24 13.50 9.69
CA TRP A 156 13.87 13.01 9.69
C TRP A 156 12.96 13.88 8.82
N ARG A 157 11.99 13.24 8.15
CA ARG A 157 11.01 13.91 7.30
C ARG A 157 9.64 13.28 7.40
N LEU A 158 8.63 14.04 6.96
CA LEU A 158 7.27 13.53 6.77
C LEU A 158 7.27 12.56 5.58
N PRO A 159 6.74 11.32 5.73
CA PRO A 159 6.75 10.33 4.66
C PRO A 159 5.82 10.76 3.53
N ASN A 160 6.15 10.42 2.29
CA ASN A 160 5.18 10.47 1.20
C ASN A 160 4.13 9.35 1.38
N VAL A 161 3.09 9.35 0.55
CA VAL A 161 1.96 8.43 0.69
C VAL A 161 2.33 6.98 0.39
N LYS A 162 3.21 6.72 -0.58
CA LYS A 162 3.70 5.37 -0.91
C LYS A 162 4.57 4.81 0.22
N GLU A 163 5.38 5.66 0.86
CA GLU A 163 6.17 5.31 2.03
C GLU A 163 5.30 4.95 3.23
N LEU A 164 4.37 5.82 3.63
CA LEU A 164 3.56 5.55 4.82
C LEU A 164 2.62 4.35 4.62
N PHE A 165 2.21 4.08 3.38
CA PHE A 165 1.40 2.93 3.05
C PHE A 165 2.20 1.62 2.94
N SER A 166 3.52 1.67 2.74
CA SER A 166 4.35 0.46 2.60
C SER A 166 4.35 -0.39 3.88
N ILE A 167 4.24 0.26 5.04
CA ILE A 167 4.19 -0.38 6.36
C ILE A 167 2.79 -0.85 6.77
N SER A 168 1.75 -0.60 5.96
CA SER A 168 0.40 -1.08 6.24
C SER A 168 0.34 -2.61 6.15
N ASP A 169 -0.25 -3.26 7.15
CA ASP A 169 -0.41 -4.72 7.23
C ASP A 169 -1.89 -5.10 7.03
N PHE A 170 -2.18 -5.92 6.01
CA PHE A 170 -3.54 -6.34 5.63
C PHE A 170 -3.86 -7.78 6.07
N SER A 171 -3.01 -8.41 6.89
CA SER A 171 -3.22 -9.77 7.42
C SER A 171 -4.45 -9.87 8.33
N SER A 172 -4.66 -8.87 9.18
CA SER A 172 -5.70 -8.88 10.20
C SER A 172 -6.69 -7.72 10.07
N GLY A 173 -6.23 -6.52 9.73
CA GLY A 173 -7.07 -5.32 9.73
C GLY A 173 -7.55 -4.90 11.13
N TRP A 174 -7.75 -3.59 11.33
CA TRP A 174 -8.11 -2.99 12.62
C TRP A 174 -7.19 -3.43 13.81
N PRO A 175 -5.92 -2.98 13.84
CA PRO A 175 -5.29 -2.03 12.93
C PRO A 175 -4.65 -2.70 11.71
N TYR A 176 -4.48 -1.91 10.66
CA TYR A 176 -3.71 -2.24 9.46
C TYR A 176 -2.22 -1.90 9.64
N LEU A 177 -1.62 -2.36 10.73
CA LEU A 177 -0.25 -2.05 11.11
C LEU A 177 0.27 -3.13 12.06
N ASP A 178 1.51 -3.58 11.87
CA ASP A 178 2.17 -4.50 12.80
C ASP A 178 2.58 -3.75 14.08
N THR A 179 1.73 -3.85 15.10
CA THR A 179 1.89 -3.13 16.37
C THR A 179 3.02 -3.69 17.25
N ARG A 180 3.62 -4.83 16.89
CA ARG A 180 4.85 -5.32 17.56
C ARG A 180 6.03 -4.39 17.28
N TYR A 181 6.04 -3.78 16.10
CA TYR A 181 7.08 -2.85 15.66
C TYR A 181 6.62 -1.40 15.71
N PHE A 182 5.38 -1.08 15.32
CA PHE A 182 4.94 0.30 15.20
C PHE A 182 3.82 0.63 16.19
N HIS A 183 4.12 1.47 17.17
CA HIS A 183 3.11 1.84 18.17
C HIS A 183 2.09 2.81 17.57
N LEU A 184 0.82 2.67 17.95
CA LEU A 184 -0.22 3.66 17.65
C LEU A 184 -0.21 4.78 18.69
N VAL A 185 -0.93 5.88 18.44
CA VAL A 185 -1.10 6.93 19.46
C VAL A 185 -1.96 6.43 20.61
N ASN A 186 -3.01 5.66 20.31
CA ASN A 186 -3.86 5.03 21.31
C ASN A 186 -3.98 3.51 21.10
N GLU A 187 -3.16 2.75 21.83
CA GLU A 187 -3.14 1.28 21.75
C GLU A 187 -4.25 0.63 22.60
N ASP A 188 -4.71 1.30 23.66
CA ASP A 188 -5.76 0.79 24.54
C ASP A 188 -7.16 0.89 23.90
N ASN A 189 -7.33 1.81 22.94
CA ASN A 189 -8.60 2.04 22.26
C ASN A 189 -8.37 2.58 20.84
N ILE A 190 -8.13 1.65 19.91
CA ILE A 190 -7.94 1.93 18.49
C ILE A 190 -9.26 2.39 17.87
N THR A 191 -9.28 3.60 17.33
CA THR A 191 -10.45 4.17 16.63
C THR A 191 -10.10 4.55 15.20
N LYS A 192 -11.13 4.86 14.40
CA LYS A 192 -10.98 5.42 13.04
C LYS A 192 -10.24 6.76 12.97
N ASP A 193 -9.82 7.32 14.11
CA ASP A 193 -9.09 8.58 14.19
C ASP A 193 -7.57 8.40 14.13
N GLU A 194 -7.07 7.16 14.02
CA GLU A 194 -5.64 6.82 13.75
C GLU A 194 -5.23 7.19 12.31
N GLN A 195 -5.38 8.47 11.97
CA GLN A 195 -5.08 9.07 10.67
C GLN A 195 -3.74 9.80 10.76
N TYR A 196 -2.84 9.55 9.81
CA TYR A 196 -1.47 10.05 9.82
C TYR A 196 -1.19 10.86 8.56
N TRP A 197 -0.60 12.05 8.73
CA TRP A 197 -0.23 12.90 7.60
C TRP A 197 0.87 12.28 6.73
N THR A 198 0.74 12.48 5.42
CA THR A 198 1.83 12.29 4.46
C THR A 198 2.27 13.65 3.92
N SER A 199 3.45 13.74 3.33
CA SER A 199 3.94 14.92 2.61
C SER A 199 3.24 15.14 1.26
N THR A 200 2.38 14.21 0.84
CA THR A 200 1.72 14.24 -0.47
C THR A 200 0.49 15.13 -0.44
N ARG A 201 0.51 16.20 -1.25
CA ARG A 201 -0.64 17.08 -1.48
C ARG A 201 -1.63 16.43 -2.44
N TYR A 202 -2.90 16.78 -2.30
CA TYR A 202 -3.87 16.54 -3.36
C TYR A 202 -3.94 17.76 -4.27
N VAL A 203 -3.81 17.56 -5.58
CA VAL A 203 -3.78 18.65 -6.58
C VAL A 203 -5.17 19.05 -7.09
N GLY A 204 -6.16 18.19 -6.88
CA GLY A 204 -7.57 18.43 -7.19
C GLY A 204 -8.29 19.23 -6.11
N VAL A 205 -9.63 19.20 -6.15
CA VAL A 205 -10.50 19.90 -5.20
C VAL A 205 -11.43 18.91 -4.52
N THR A 206 -11.34 18.78 -3.20
CA THR A 206 -12.30 17.98 -2.42
C THR A 206 -13.37 18.84 -1.76
N ALA A 207 -14.51 18.22 -1.42
CA ALA A 207 -15.63 18.86 -0.76
C ALA A 207 -15.22 19.57 0.55
N GLU A 208 -14.45 18.88 1.38
CA GLU A 208 -14.05 19.39 2.70
C GLU A 208 -12.76 20.22 2.66
N GLY A 209 -11.79 19.80 1.84
CA GLY A 209 -10.45 20.39 1.82
C GLY A 209 -10.27 21.50 0.78
N GLY A 210 -11.21 21.65 -0.17
CA GLY A 210 -11.03 22.50 -1.33
C GLY A 210 -9.74 22.13 -2.08
N ALA A 211 -9.05 23.15 -2.61
CA ALA A 211 -7.73 23.01 -3.23
C ALA A 211 -6.57 22.87 -2.22
N ASN A 212 -6.86 22.79 -0.91
CA ASN A 212 -5.87 22.72 0.16
C ASN A 212 -5.89 21.38 0.87
N ALA A 213 -6.07 20.29 0.14
CA ALA A 213 -6.11 18.95 0.71
C ALA A 213 -4.73 18.25 0.64
N ALA A 214 -4.52 17.30 1.55
CA ALA A 214 -3.34 16.44 1.55
C ALA A 214 -3.72 15.01 1.91
N PHE A 215 -2.97 14.04 1.40
CA PHE A 215 -3.24 12.63 1.70
C PHE A 215 -2.77 12.27 3.10
N GLY A 216 -3.59 11.46 3.77
CA GLY A 216 -3.22 10.74 4.97
C GLY A 216 -3.48 9.25 4.81
N VAL A 217 -2.72 8.45 5.57
CA VAL A 217 -2.94 7.01 5.73
C VAL A 217 -3.59 6.78 7.09
N ASN A 218 -4.64 5.96 7.14
CA ASN A 218 -5.31 5.63 8.37
C ASN A 218 -4.96 4.21 8.81
N HIS A 219 -4.09 4.07 9.83
CA HIS A 219 -3.61 2.77 10.28
C HIS A 219 -4.65 1.97 11.07
N ALA A 220 -5.74 2.56 11.54
CA ALA A 220 -6.85 1.75 12.08
C ALA A 220 -7.68 1.11 10.96
N THR A 221 -7.91 1.85 9.87
CA THR A 221 -8.89 1.45 8.85
C THR A 221 -8.30 0.99 7.52
N GLY A 222 -7.00 1.18 7.28
CA GLY A 222 -6.31 0.81 6.04
C GLY A 222 -6.42 1.84 4.91
N HIS A 223 -7.19 2.91 5.09
CA HIS A 223 -7.50 3.86 4.03
C HIS A 223 -6.35 4.81 3.68
N ILE A 224 -6.31 5.21 2.39
CA ILE A 224 -5.68 6.45 1.94
C ILE A 224 -6.78 7.42 1.54
N LYS A 225 -6.79 8.62 2.13
CA LYS A 225 -7.77 9.67 1.82
C LYS A 225 -7.12 11.05 1.82
N ALA A 226 -7.60 11.95 0.97
CA ALA A 226 -7.30 13.36 1.05
C ALA A 226 -8.14 14.02 2.16
N TYR A 227 -7.48 14.80 3.01
CA TYR A 227 -8.08 15.53 4.13
C TYR A 227 -7.80 17.03 4.00
N PRO A 228 -8.62 17.90 4.61
CA PRO A 228 -8.34 19.33 4.69
C PRO A 228 -7.00 19.60 5.39
N ALA A 229 -6.03 20.20 4.69
CA ALA A 229 -4.69 20.44 5.24
C ALA A 229 -4.54 21.83 5.87
N GLN A 230 -5.44 22.78 5.54
CA GLN A 230 -5.45 24.14 6.09
C GLN A 230 -6.89 24.69 6.21
N PRO A 231 -7.15 25.64 7.14
CA PRO A 231 -8.41 26.37 7.20
C PRO A 231 -8.61 27.25 5.95
N PRO A 232 -9.86 27.46 5.49
CA PRO A 232 -10.17 28.30 4.32
C PRO A 232 -9.63 29.74 4.40
N ASP A 233 -9.51 30.29 5.62
CA ASP A 233 -9.22 31.71 5.85
C ASP A 233 -7.74 32.08 5.66
N GLN A 234 -6.84 31.08 5.62
CA GLN A 234 -5.42 31.29 5.28
C GLN A 234 -5.13 31.10 3.77
N ALA A 235 -6.16 30.80 2.97
CA ALA A 235 -6.07 30.61 1.52
C ALA A 235 -6.16 31.93 0.69
N GLU A 236 -6.21 33.11 1.32
CA GLU A 236 -6.40 34.41 0.63
C GLU A 236 -5.18 34.90 -0.19
N GLY A 237 -4.32 34.00 -0.68
CA GLY A 237 -3.25 34.30 -1.63
C GLY A 237 -3.58 34.00 -3.11
N MET A 238 -4.62 33.21 -3.40
CA MET A 238 -4.92 32.76 -4.78
C MET A 238 -6.43 32.68 -5.08
N ARG A 239 -7.18 33.77 -4.86
CA ARG A 239 -8.57 33.84 -5.37
C ARG A 239 -8.58 34.00 -6.89
N SER A 240 -8.88 32.94 -7.62
CA SER A 240 -9.50 33.00 -8.95
C SER A 240 -10.96 33.47 -8.82
N GLN A 241 -11.39 34.28 -9.79
CA GLN A 241 -12.63 35.05 -9.78
C GLN A 241 -13.90 34.17 -9.80
N PRO A 242 -15.01 34.62 -9.17
CA PRO A 242 -16.29 33.93 -9.31
C PRO A 242 -16.93 34.20 -10.70
N PRO A 243 -17.76 33.29 -11.22
CA PRO A 243 -18.40 33.43 -12.53
C PRO A 243 -19.39 34.59 -12.55
N THR A 244 -19.42 35.32 -13.66
CA THR A 244 -20.26 36.49 -13.91
C THR A 244 -21.75 36.18 -13.93
N GLY A 245 -22.56 37.02 -13.27
CA GLY A 245 -23.93 37.31 -13.72
C GLY A 245 -24.96 37.64 -12.64
N GLN A 246 -25.08 38.91 -12.25
CA GLN A 246 -26.35 39.69 -12.22
C GLN A 246 -26.11 41.11 -11.64
N PRO A 247 -26.86 42.14 -12.07
CA PRO A 247 -26.57 43.53 -11.71
C PRO A 247 -27.30 43.94 -10.43
N GLU A 248 -26.56 44.18 -9.34
CA GLU A 248 -27.11 44.87 -8.17
C GLU A 248 -26.87 46.38 -8.22
N GLN A 249 -27.97 47.09 -7.94
CA GLN A 249 -28.07 48.53 -7.88
C GLN A 249 -27.49 49.05 -6.56
N GLY A 250 -26.94 50.27 -6.61
CA GLY A 250 -25.94 50.74 -5.66
C GLY A 250 -26.40 51.28 -4.31
N ALA A 251 -25.40 51.50 -3.45
CA ALA A 251 -25.38 52.48 -2.36
C ALA A 251 -23.92 52.81 -1.99
N PRO A 252 -23.62 54.02 -1.45
CA PRO A 252 -22.34 54.73 -1.65
C PRO A 252 -21.26 54.48 -0.57
N PRO A 253 -20.00 54.90 -0.79
CA PRO A 253 -18.86 54.48 0.01
C PRO A 253 -18.70 55.31 1.29
N ARG A 254 -18.15 54.68 2.33
CA ARG A 254 -17.53 55.39 3.45
C ARG A 254 -16.04 55.04 3.51
N SER A 255 -15.20 56.07 3.39
CA SER A 255 -13.76 56.03 3.65
C SER A 255 -13.46 56.66 5.04
N PRO A 256 -12.19 56.80 5.48
CA PRO A 256 -11.57 55.92 6.45
C PRO A 256 -11.17 56.66 7.74
N ALA A 257 -10.84 55.94 8.81
CA ALA A 257 -10.15 56.51 9.96
C ALA A 257 -9.02 55.57 10.39
N GLY A 258 -7.79 56.03 10.20
CA GLY A 258 -6.58 55.31 10.61
C GLY A 258 -6.30 55.40 12.10
N ARG A 259 -5.37 54.55 12.55
CA ARG A 259 -4.39 54.93 13.57
C ARG A 259 -3.13 54.07 13.43
N THR A 260 -2.01 54.76 13.58
CA THR A 260 -0.61 54.37 13.49
C THR A 260 -0.08 53.71 14.78
N GLU A 261 1.17 53.21 14.66
CA GLU A 261 2.19 52.83 15.68
C GLU A 261 2.44 51.31 15.75
N GLN A 262 3.49 50.77 15.10
CA GLN A 262 4.93 50.78 15.45
C GLN A 262 5.25 50.19 16.84
N GLY A 263 5.65 48.93 16.86
CA GLY A 263 6.37 48.27 17.95
C GLY A 263 7.25 47.15 17.39
N ALA A 264 8.55 47.24 17.61
CA ALA A 264 9.58 46.30 17.15
C ALA A 264 9.51 44.93 17.88
N PRO A 265 10.03 43.84 17.29
CA PRO A 265 9.94 42.50 17.88
C PRO A 265 10.91 42.33 19.07
N PRO A 266 10.53 41.60 20.14
CA PRO A 266 11.45 41.28 21.22
C PRO A 266 12.45 40.19 20.80
N GLN A 267 13.70 40.36 21.22
CA GLN A 267 14.78 39.38 21.12
C GLN A 267 14.56 38.21 22.12
N PRO A 268 15.02 36.98 21.81
CA PRO A 268 14.79 35.83 22.68
C PRO A 268 15.71 35.85 23.91
N PRO A 269 15.23 35.49 25.10
CA PRO A 269 16.10 35.30 26.27
C PRO A 269 16.81 33.94 26.19
N SER A 270 18.12 33.99 26.40
CA SER A 270 18.99 32.86 26.69
C SER A 270 18.67 32.27 28.07
N GLY A 271 18.27 31.00 28.14
CA GLY A 271 18.14 30.26 29.39
C GLY A 271 17.53 28.88 29.15
N GLN A 272 18.20 27.84 29.65
CA GLN A 272 17.75 26.44 29.62
C GLN A 272 16.30 26.31 30.10
N VAL A 273 15.46 25.63 29.33
CA VAL A 273 14.08 25.30 29.71
C VAL A 273 13.99 23.79 29.89
N ASP A 274 13.74 23.37 31.12
CA ASP A 274 13.33 22.01 31.47
C ASP A 274 12.04 21.66 30.71
N VAL A 275 12.04 20.51 30.04
CA VAL A 275 10.88 20.00 29.30
C VAL A 275 9.83 19.51 30.30
N GLN A 276 8.94 20.41 30.72
CA GLN A 276 7.65 20.05 31.29
C GLN A 276 6.59 20.21 30.20
N GLY A 277 6.17 19.08 29.62
CA GLY A 277 5.14 19.02 28.61
C GLY A 277 3.78 19.54 29.10
N PRO A 278 2.91 20.00 28.20
CA PRO A 278 1.55 20.40 28.56
C PRO A 278 0.75 19.20 29.11
N PRO A 279 -0.29 19.44 29.93
CA PRO A 279 -1.03 18.38 30.62
C PRO A 279 -1.82 17.50 29.63
N PRO A 280 -2.14 16.24 30.00
CA PRO A 280 -2.78 15.29 29.11
C PRO A 280 -4.23 15.71 28.83
N GLY A 281 -4.49 16.10 27.58
CA GLY A 281 -5.84 16.26 27.02
C GLY A 281 -6.25 14.95 26.33
N GLY A 282 -7.44 14.46 26.66
CA GLY A 282 -7.94 13.14 26.26
C GLY A 282 -7.99 12.89 24.75
N GLY A 283 -7.67 11.65 24.38
CA GLY A 283 -7.55 11.15 23.01
C GLY A 283 -8.81 11.32 22.17
N GLY A 284 -8.67 12.16 21.14
CA GLY A 284 -9.56 12.37 20.02
C GLY A 284 -8.99 13.53 19.20
N LEU A 285 -9.00 13.43 17.86
CA LEU A 285 -8.51 14.52 17.00
C LEU A 285 -9.32 15.79 17.33
N GLY A 286 -8.64 16.81 17.84
CA GLY A 286 -9.29 18.02 18.37
C GLY A 286 -9.82 18.95 17.29
N SER A 287 -9.46 18.69 16.03
CA SER A 287 -9.72 19.51 14.85
C SER A 287 -9.83 18.63 13.60
N PRO A 288 -10.70 18.96 12.61
CA PRO A 288 -10.70 18.26 11.32
C PRO A 288 -9.35 18.35 10.58
N PHE A 289 -8.55 19.37 10.90
CA PHE A 289 -7.20 19.59 10.38
C PHE A 289 -6.10 18.86 11.17
N GLY A 290 -6.44 18.30 12.33
CA GLY A 290 -5.52 17.51 13.16
C GLY A 290 -5.40 16.09 12.61
N LYS A 291 -4.17 15.62 12.41
CA LYS A 291 -3.83 14.20 12.19
C LYS A 291 -2.55 13.88 12.93
N TYR A 292 -2.28 12.60 13.16
CA TYR A 292 -1.03 12.14 13.75
C TYR A 292 0.13 12.20 12.75
N VAL A 293 1.35 11.98 13.25
CA VAL A 293 2.56 12.02 12.45
C VAL A 293 3.47 10.87 12.84
N ARG A 294 4.09 10.23 11.84
CA ARG A 294 5.19 9.29 12.01
C ARG A 294 6.28 9.69 11.03
N CYS A 295 7.45 10.04 11.56
CA CYS A 295 8.55 10.48 10.72
C CYS A 295 9.32 9.28 10.14
N VAL A 296 9.88 9.49 8.95
CA VAL A 296 10.71 8.53 8.23
C VAL A 296 12.04 9.17 7.87
N ARG A 297 13.06 8.35 7.64
CA ARG A 297 14.35 8.73 7.05
C ARG A 297 14.86 7.64 6.13
N GLY A 298 15.81 7.99 5.25
CA GLY A 298 16.36 7.10 4.22
C GLY A 298 16.13 7.64 2.81
N THR A 299 16.44 6.80 1.82
CA THR A 299 16.25 7.11 0.39
C THR A 299 14.79 7.37 0.07
N GLU A 300 14.52 8.23 -0.90
CA GLU A 300 13.15 8.44 -1.37
C GLU A 300 12.61 7.16 -2.01
N TYR A 301 11.37 6.81 -1.67
CA TYR A 301 10.69 5.60 -2.11
C TYR A 301 9.42 5.94 -2.89
N GLY A 302 9.05 5.09 -3.86
CA GLY A 302 7.82 5.26 -4.64
C GLY A 302 7.96 5.95 -5.99
N ASN A 303 9.20 6.18 -6.44
CA ASN A 303 9.50 6.69 -7.78
C ASN A 303 9.48 5.55 -8.80
N ASN A 304 8.47 5.54 -9.67
CA ASN A 304 8.38 4.55 -10.74
C ASN A 304 9.38 4.84 -11.87
N ASN A 305 9.73 3.82 -12.65
CA ASN A 305 10.55 3.93 -13.85
C ASN A 305 9.88 3.17 -15.00
N PHE A 306 8.80 3.76 -15.51
CA PHE A 306 7.96 3.17 -16.55
C PHE A 306 8.62 3.22 -17.93
N VAL A 307 8.54 2.09 -18.63
CA VAL A 307 8.97 1.92 -20.02
C VAL A 307 7.84 1.27 -20.81
N ASP A 308 7.35 1.95 -21.83
CA ASP A 308 6.45 1.37 -22.82
C ASP A 308 7.25 0.38 -23.69
N ASN A 309 6.83 -0.88 -23.68
CA ASN A 309 7.47 -1.95 -24.46
C ASN A 309 7.06 -1.94 -25.94
N GLY A 310 6.07 -1.13 -26.33
CA GLY A 310 5.55 -1.02 -27.70
C GLY A 310 4.69 -2.21 -28.14
N ASP A 311 4.35 -3.11 -27.22
CA ASP A 311 3.56 -4.32 -27.44
C ASP A 311 2.22 -4.32 -26.67
N GLY A 312 1.85 -3.17 -26.08
CA GLY A 312 0.68 -3.03 -25.21
C GLY A 312 0.96 -3.32 -23.74
N THR A 313 2.22 -3.51 -23.35
CA THR A 313 2.67 -3.61 -21.96
C THR A 313 3.59 -2.47 -21.55
N ILE A 314 3.59 -2.18 -20.25
CA ILE A 314 4.48 -1.20 -19.61
C ILE A 314 5.28 -1.91 -18.53
N THR A 315 6.60 -1.81 -18.57
CA THR A 315 7.48 -2.29 -17.50
C THR A 315 7.79 -1.16 -16.54
N ASP A 316 7.61 -1.39 -15.24
CA ASP A 316 8.17 -0.54 -14.20
C ASP A 316 9.49 -1.15 -13.71
N ASN A 317 10.62 -0.61 -14.17
CA ASN A 317 11.93 -1.11 -13.78
C ASN A 317 12.24 -0.87 -12.30
N ALA A 318 11.50 0.04 -11.63
CA ALA A 318 11.73 0.36 -10.23
C ALA A 318 11.17 -0.73 -9.29
N THR A 319 10.06 -1.38 -9.68
CA THR A 319 9.38 -2.45 -8.92
C THR A 319 9.60 -3.84 -9.51
N GLY A 320 10.07 -3.92 -10.77
CA GLY A 320 10.15 -5.18 -11.52
C GLY A 320 8.80 -5.68 -12.03
N LEU A 321 7.72 -4.91 -11.83
CA LEU A 321 6.38 -5.25 -12.32
C LEU A 321 6.23 -4.88 -13.81
N MET A 322 5.39 -5.64 -14.50
CA MET A 322 4.93 -5.32 -15.85
C MET A 322 3.40 -5.29 -15.85
N TRP A 323 2.85 -4.30 -16.55
CA TRP A 323 1.44 -3.97 -16.54
C TRP A 323 0.87 -4.03 -17.95
N ALA A 324 -0.40 -4.43 -18.08
CA ALA A 324 -1.15 -4.14 -19.29
C ALA A 324 -1.36 -2.62 -19.42
N GLN A 325 -1.10 -2.07 -20.61
CA GLN A 325 -1.27 -0.65 -20.88
C GLN A 325 -2.74 -0.22 -20.89
N ALA A 326 -3.63 -1.08 -21.39
CA ALA A 326 -5.08 -0.86 -21.35
C ALA A 326 -5.71 -1.50 -20.11
N ASP A 327 -6.79 -0.89 -19.61
CA ASP A 327 -7.66 -1.50 -18.60
C ASP A 327 -8.72 -2.42 -19.23
N SER A 328 -9.61 -2.95 -18.39
CA SER A 328 -10.70 -3.84 -18.80
C SER A 328 -11.73 -3.20 -19.73
N GLY A 329 -11.78 -1.86 -19.83
CA GLY A 329 -12.77 -1.13 -20.62
C GLY A 329 -14.19 -1.13 -20.03
N VAL A 330 -14.43 -1.91 -18.98
CA VAL A 330 -15.73 -2.07 -18.32
C VAL A 330 -15.55 -2.45 -16.86
N GLY A 331 -16.45 -1.97 -16.01
CA GLY A 331 -16.54 -2.37 -14.62
C GLY A 331 -17.15 -3.76 -14.47
N MET A 332 -16.67 -4.52 -13.49
CA MET A 332 -17.13 -5.88 -13.21
C MET A 332 -17.14 -6.14 -11.71
N THR A 333 -17.92 -7.13 -11.26
CA THR A 333 -17.86 -7.58 -9.86
C THR A 333 -16.49 -8.16 -9.52
N TRP A 334 -16.20 -8.33 -8.23
CA TRP A 334 -14.90 -8.84 -7.81
C TRP A 334 -14.65 -10.29 -8.27
N GLU A 335 -15.68 -11.15 -8.22
CA GLU A 335 -15.59 -12.52 -8.74
C GLU A 335 -15.37 -12.52 -10.27
N GLU A 336 -16.08 -11.66 -11.01
CA GLU A 336 -15.88 -11.51 -12.46
C GLU A 336 -14.48 -10.98 -12.79
N ALA A 337 -13.90 -10.10 -11.96
CA ALA A 337 -12.53 -9.63 -12.12
C ALA A 337 -11.52 -10.77 -12.05
N LEU A 338 -11.61 -11.62 -11.03
CA LEU A 338 -10.75 -12.80 -10.89
C LEU A 338 -10.93 -13.77 -12.08
N ALA A 339 -12.17 -14.02 -12.50
CA ALA A 339 -12.46 -14.86 -13.66
C ALA A 339 -11.91 -14.25 -14.97
N TRP A 340 -11.96 -12.92 -15.12
CA TRP A 340 -11.44 -12.22 -16.28
C TRP A 340 -9.92 -12.35 -16.39
N VAL A 341 -9.18 -12.28 -15.28
CA VAL A 341 -7.73 -12.55 -15.27
C VAL A 341 -7.43 -13.95 -15.79
N GLN A 342 -8.15 -14.96 -15.29
CA GLN A 342 -7.99 -16.34 -15.74
C GLN A 342 -8.28 -16.49 -17.24
N GLN A 343 -9.32 -15.81 -17.74
CA GLN A 343 -9.62 -15.77 -19.17
C GLN A 343 -8.46 -15.16 -19.98
N LYS A 344 -7.88 -14.04 -19.52
CA LYS A 344 -6.75 -13.37 -20.20
C LYS A 344 -5.52 -14.27 -20.25
N ASN A 345 -5.29 -15.05 -19.20
CA ASN A 345 -4.23 -16.05 -19.19
C ASN A 345 -4.47 -17.19 -20.19
N ALA A 346 -5.70 -17.70 -20.27
CA ALA A 346 -6.05 -18.73 -21.26
C ALA A 346 -5.95 -18.24 -22.72
N GLU A 347 -6.16 -16.94 -22.95
CA GLU A 347 -6.02 -16.28 -24.25
C GLU A 347 -4.56 -15.99 -24.64
N ASN A 348 -3.60 -16.22 -23.72
CA ASN A 348 -2.21 -15.75 -23.83
C ASN A 348 -2.14 -14.25 -24.17
N TYR A 349 -2.96 -13.45 -23.47
CA TYR A 349 -3.16 -12.04 -23.74
C TYR A 349 -1.83 -11.27 -23.71
N LEU A 350 -1.57 -10.49 -24.76
CA LEU A 350 -0.30 -9.78 -25.00
C LEU A 350 0.95 -10.69 -24.97
N GLY A 351 0.77 -11.98 -25.28
CA GLY A 351 1.87 -12.95 -25.32
C GLY A 351 2.15 -13.65 -23.98
N TYR A 352 1.33 -13.41 -22.96
CA TYR A 352 1.58 -13.84 -21.59
C TYR A 352 0.38 -14.55 -20.96
N SER A 353 0.65 -15.45 -20.01
CA SER A 353 -0.35 -16.33 -19.38
C SER A 353 -0.26 -16.38 -17.85
N ASP A 354 0.45 -15.43 -17.25
CA ASP A 354 0.72 -15.28 -15.81
C ASP A 354 0.30 -13.90 -15.30
N TRP A 355 -0.73 -13.32 -15.92
CA TRP A 355 -1.37 -12.11 -15.43
C TRP A 355 -2.07 -12.37 -14.10
N ARG A 356 -2.09 -11.33 -13.26
CA ARG A 356 -2.72 -11.29 -11.95
C ARG A 356 -3.63 -10.06 -11.85
N LEU A 357 -4.62 -10.17 -10.96
CA LEU A 357 -5.27 -8.99 -10.39
C LEU A 357 -4.28 -8.43 -9.35
N PRO A 358 -3.85 -7.16 -9.45
CA PRO A 358 -2.87 -6.60 -8.53
C PRO A 358 -3.41 -6.59 -7.10
N ASN A 359 -2.54 -6.81 -6.13
CA ASN A 359 -2.90 -6.55 -4.73
C ASN A 359 -2.94 -5.03 -4.46
N VAL A 360 -3.40 -4.64 -3.27
CA VAL A 360 -3.61 -3.22 -2.94
C VAL A 360 -2.32 -2.39 -2.95
N LYS A 361 -1.17 -2.98 -2.59
CA LYS A 361 0.13 -2.28 -2.62
C LYS A 361 0.69 -2.17 -4.03
N GLU A 362 0.52 -3.20 -4.86
CA GLU A 362 0.88 -3.16 -6.28
C GLU A 362 0.08 -2.11 -7.03
N LEU A 363 -1.25 -2.06 -6.86
CA LEU A 363 -2.08 -1.09 -7.56
C LEU A 363 -1.85 0.35 -7.06
N GLN A 364 -1.61 0.53 -5.76
CA GLN A 364 -1.25 1.83 -5.21
C GLN A 364 0.13 2.33 -5.71
N SER A 365 1.03 1.41 -6.05
CA SER A 365 2.38 1.75 -6.51
C SER A 365 2.42 2.54 -7.83
N ILE A 366 1.39 2.44 -8.67
CA ILE A 366 1.30 3.13 -9.96
C ILE A 366 0.46 4.41 -9.93
N VAL A 367 -0.06 4.79 -8.75
CA VAL A 367 -0.77 6.06 -8.60
C VAL A 367 0.20 7.22 -8.78
N ASP A 368 -0.17 8.14 -9.65
CA ASP A 368 0.48 9.43 -9.83
C ASP A 368 -0.30 10.52 -9.07
N TYR A 369 0.16 10.83 -7.87
CA TYR A 369 -0.45 11.85 -7.01
C TYR A 369 -0.21 13.29 -7.49
N THR A 370 0.55 13.49 -8.57
CA THR A 370 0.73 14.81 -9.18
C THR A 370 -0.37 15.18 -10.16
N GLN A 371 -1.26 14.23 -10.50
CA GLN A 371 -2.40 14.41 -11.40
C GLN A 371 -3.73 14.14 -10.69
N ALA A 372 -4.77 14.90 -11.01
CA ALA A 372 -6.13 14.62 -10.56
C ALA A 372 -7.19 15.29 -11.47
N PRO A 373 -8.42 14.75 -11.53
CA PRO A 373 -9.51 15.42 -12.22
C PRO A 373 -9.96 16.66 -11.45
N GLY A 374 -10.07 17.80 -12.14
CA GLY A 374 -10.31 19.10 -11.48
C GLY A 374 -9.08 19.66 -10.77
N ALA A 375 -7.88 19.34 -11.24
CA ALA A 375 -6.63 19.92 -10.72
C ALA A 375 -6.62 21.44 -10.91
N SER A 376 -6.10 22.16 -9.91
CA SER A 376 -6.03 23.63 -9.99
C SER A 376 -5.02 24.11 -11.04
N ASP A 377 -3.96 23.33 -11.28
CA ASP A 377 -3.02 23.54 -12.39
C ASP A 377 -3.47 22.71 -13.60
N PRO A 378 -3.76 23.33 -14.77
CA PRO A 378 -4.12 22.60 -15.98
C PRO A 378 -3.09 21.58 -16.46
N ALA A 379 -1.81 21.71 -16.08
CA ALA A 379 -0.79 20.72 -16.41
C ALA A 379 -0.95 19.39 -15.66
N ASN A 380 -1.70 19.41 -14.56
CA ASN A 380 -1.97 18.28 -13.68
C ASN A 380 -3.39 17.72 -13.84
N GLU A 381 -4.17 18.26 -14.79
CA GLU A 381 -5.54 17.81 -15.06
C GLU A 381 -5.50 16.44 -15.74
N GLY A 382 -6.04 15.43 -15.08
CA GLY A 382 -6.06 14.08 -15.62
C GLY A 382 -6.36 13.01 -14.58
N PRO A 383 -6.41 11.73 -14.99
CA PRO A 383 -6.45 10.61 -14.05
C PRO A 383 -5.17 10.59 -13.20
N ALA A 384 -5.25 10.07 -11.97
CA ALA A 384 -4.09 9.93 -11.07
C ALA A 384 -3.17 8.76 -11.47
N ILE A 385 -2.72 8.71 -12.72
CA ILE A 385 -1.85 7.68 -13.30
C ILE A 385 -0.96 8.28 -14.38
N ASP A 386 0.21 7.68 -14.59
CA ASP A 386 1.13 8.10 -15.65
C ASP A 386 0.45 8.03 -17.04
N PRO A 387 0.63 9.04 -17.92
CA PRO A 387 0.00 9.08 -19.24
C PRO A 387 0.38 7.94 -20.21
N LEU A 388 1.42 7.16 -19.91
CA LEU A 388 1.71 5.93 -20.64
C LEU A 388 0.55 4.92 -20.54
N PHE A 389 -0.15 4.90 -19.42
CA PHE A 389 -1.29 4.02 -19.22
C PHE A 389 -2.55 4.57 -19.92
N SER A 390 -3.18 3.73 -20.74
CA SER A 390 -4.52 4.02 -21.24
C SER A 390 -5.54 3.75 -20.15
N ILE A 391 -6.44 4.71 -19.89
CA ILE A 391 -7.50 4.57 -18.88
C ILE A 391 -8.86 4.92 -19.49
N SER A 392 -9.87 4.15 -19.11
CA SER A 392 -11.27 4.34 -19.46
C SER A 392 -11.81 5.64 -18.86
N SER A 393 -12.77 6.25 -19.54
CA SER A 393 -13.54 7.38 -19.01
C SER A 393 -14.93 6.92 -18.63
N ILE A 394 -15.46 7.46 -17.53
CA ILE A 394 -16.79 7.18 -17.02
C ILE A 394 -17.58 8.49 -16.84
N THR A 395 -18.86 8.33 -16.52
CA THR A 395 -19.69 9.42 -15.99
C THR A 395 -19.97 9.09 -14.53
N ASN A 396 -19.58 9.99 -13.61
CA ASN A 396 -19.79 9.78 -12.18
C ASN A 396 -21.26 10.07 -11.77
N GLU A 397 -21.56 9.93 -10.49
CA GLU A 397 -22.90 10.08 -9.92
C GLU A 397 -23.47 11.50 -10.06
N ALA A 398 -22.62 12.52 -10.25
CA ALA A 398 -23.03 13.90 -10.53
C ALA A 398 -23.35 14.13 -12.02
N GLY A 399 -23.06 13.17 -12.90
CA GLY A 399 -23.17 13.33 -14.35
C GLY A 399 -21.92 13.93 -15.00
N ASP A 400 -20.81 14.07 -14.26
CA ASP A 400 -19.57 14.65 -14.75
C ASP A 400 -18.67 13.58 -15.39
N ALA A 401 -17.84 14.01 -16.35
CA ALA A 401 -16.78 13.15 -16.88
C ALA A 401 -15.72 12.87 -15.80
N ASP A 402 -15.38 11.60 -15.66
CA ASP A 402 -14.46 11.11 -14.62
C ASP A 402 -13.72 9.84 -15.06
N TYR A 403 -12.94 9.27 -14.15
CA TYR A 403 -12.18 8.04 -14.35
C TYR A 403 -12.54 6.98 -13.31
N PRO A 404 -12.44 5.68 -13.66
CA PRO A 404 -12.94 4.63 -12.81
C PRO A 404 -12.04 4.32 -11.61
N TYR A 405 -12.59 3.50 -10.71
CA TYR A 405 -11.84 2.83 -9.67
C TYR A 405 -11.49 1.42 -10.10
N PHE A 406 -10.47 0.85 -9.49
CA PHE A 406 -9.88 -0.41 -9.92
C PHE A 406 -9.82 -1.39 -8.77
N TRP A 407 -10.30 -2.61 -9.02
CA TRP A 407 -10.23 -3.69 -8.05
C TRP A 407 -8.80 -4.10 -7.75
N THR A 408 -8.59 -4.52 -6.51
CA THR A 408 -7.41 -5.28 -6.09
C THR A 408 -7.80 -6.71 -5.75
N SER A 409 -6.84 -7.61 -5.69
CA SER A 409 -7.02 -8.99 -5.21
C SER A 409 -7.08 -9.09 -3.68
N THR A 410 -6.86 -7.99 -2.96
CA THR A 410 -6.83 -7.93 -1.50
C THR A 410 -8.24 -7.76 -0.94
N SER A 411 -8.69 -8.73 -0.15
CA SER A 411 -9.94 -8.61 0.61
C SER A 411 -9.80 -7.58 1.73
N ALA A 412 -10.87 -6.84 2.03
CA ALA A 412 -10.86 -5.77 3.03
C ALA A 412 -11.66 -6.16 4.28
N ARG A 413 -11.00 -6.07 5.45
CA ARG A 413 -11.60 -6.31 6.77
C ARG A 413 -11.74 -5.04 7.58
N PHE A 414 -12.95 -4.57 7.73
CA PHE A 414 -13.21 -3.28 8.38
C PHE A 414 -13.58 -3.40 9.87
N GLN A 415 -13.28 -4.53 10.50
CA GLN A 415 -13.59 -4.79 11.91
C GLN A 415 -12.59 -5.76 12.54
N ALA A 416 -12.43 -5.67 13.85
CA ALA A 416 -11.46 -6.47 14.60
C ALA A 416 -11.71 -7.99 14.50
N CYS A 417 -12.94 -8.44 14.25
CA CYS A 417 -13.27 -9.84 13.93
C CYS A 417 -14.51 -9.89 13.02
N GLY A 418 -14.59 -10.89 12.14
CA GLY A 418 -15.75 -11.15 11.29
C GLY A 418 -15.38 -11.22 9.80
N ASP A 419 -16.41 -11.31 8.95
CA ASP A 419 -16.23 -11.68 7.54
C ASP A 419 -15.73 -10.51 6.66
N TYR A 420 -15.01 -10.86 5.58
CA TYR A 420 -14.41 -9.97 4.58
C TYR A 420 -15.35 -9.71 3.38
N TYR A 421 -16.51 -9.10 3.63
CA TYR A 421 -17.53 -8.80 2.60
C TYR A 421 -17.03 -7.86 1.47
N TYR A 422 -15.89 -7.20 1.70
CA TYR A 422 -15.38 -6.14 0.86
C TYR A 422 -14.05 -6.53 0.21
N ALA A 423 -13.71 -5.85 -0.90
CA ALA A 423 -12.38 -5.88 -1.49
C ALA A 423 -11.85 -4.44 -1.61
N TRP A 424 -10.53 -4.27 -1.51
CA TRP A 424 -9.91 -2.97 -1.70
C TRP A 424 -9.94 -2.55 -3.16
N TYR A 425 -10.11 -1.26 -3.40
CA TYR A 425 -9.96 -0.60 -4.68
C TYR A 425 -9.03 0.62 -4.57
N VAL A 426 -8.51 1.04 -5.72
CA VAL A 426 -7.78 2.31 -5.89
C VAL A 426 -8.55 3.21 -6.85
N ALA A 427 -8.81 4.45 -6.45
CA ALA A 427 -9.51 5.42 -7.27
C ALA A 427 -8.54 6.19 -8.16
N PHE A 428 -8.62 6.04 -9.49
CA PHE A 428 -7.82 6.83 -10.42
C PHE A 428 -8.53 8.10 -10.91
N GLY A 429 -9.86 8.15 -10.76
CA GLY A 429 -10.67 9.37 -10.85
C GLY A 429 -11.05 9.91 -9.46
N ARG A 430 -11.98 10.87 -9.42
CA ARG A 430 -12.43 11.47 -8.15
C ARG A 430 -13.03 10.42 -7.24
N ALA A 431 -12.67 10.41 -5.95
CA ALA A 431 -13.23 9.49 -4.97
C ALA A 431 -14.51 10.10 -4.37
N VAL A 432 -15.64 9.85 -5.05
CA VAL A 432 -16.87 10.61 -4.84
C VAL A 432 -17.85 9.93 -3.89
N ASP A 433 -18.67 10.76 -3.24
CA ASP A 433 -19.83 10.37 -2.45
C ASP A 433 -21.05 10.01 -3.33
N PRO A 434 -22.21 9.59 -2.76
CA PRO A 434 -23.41 9.31 -3.54
C PRO A 434 -23.95 10.48 -4.39
N ALA A 435 -23.52 11.72 -4.12
CA ALA A 435 -23.90 12.89 -4.89
C ALA A 435 -22.91 13.18 -6.04
N GLY A 436 -21.85 12.37 -6.18
CA GLY A 436 -20.79 12.56 -7.17
C GLY A 436 -19.78 13.63 -6.80
N VAL A 437 -19.73 14.05 -5.53
CA VAL A 437 -18.78 15.05 -5.05
C VAL A 437 -17.51 14.38 -4.54
N ASP A 438 -16.35 14.82 -5.03
CA ASP A 438 -15.06 14.32 -4.59
C ASP A 438 -14.81 14.59 -3.11
N SER A 439 -14.80 13.52 -2.31
CA SER A 439 -14.64 13.61 -0.85
C SER A 439 -13.25 13.20 -0.39
N HIS A 440 -12.54 12.39 -1.18
CA HIS A 440 -11.31 11.74 -0.75
C HIS A 440 -10.15 11.81 -1.74
N GLY A 441 -10.37 12.39 -2.92
CA GLY A 441 -9.35 12.64 -3.95
C GLY A 441 -9.00 11.44 -4.81
N ALA A 442 -8.62 11.70 -6.06
CA ALA A 442 -7.99 10.72 -6.94
C ALA A 442 -6.66 10.23 -6.34
N GLY A 443 -6.46 8.92 -6.28
CA GLY A 443 -5.39 8.22 -5.57
C GLY A 443 -5.80 7.66 -4.21
N ALA A 444 -7.07 7.78 -3.81
CA ALA A 444 -7.60 7.18 -2.60
C ALA A 444 -7.63 5.64 -2.68
N VAL A 445 -7.38 5.00 -1.54
CA VAL A 445 -7.49 3.56 -1.32
C VAL A 445 -8.64 3.32 -0.35
N ARG A 446 -9.67 2.61 -0.82
CA ARG A 446 -10.93 2.36 -0.10
C ARG A 446 -11.48 0.99 -0.49
N PHE A 447 -12.64 0.60 0.01
CA PHE A 447 -13.22 -0.70 -0.29
C PHE A 447 -14.68 -0.60 -0.69
N ASP A 448 -15.10 -1.58 -1.46
CA ASP A 448 -16.47 -1.75 -1.97
C ASP A 448 -16.91 -3.22 -1.74
N ALA A 449 -18.22 -3.46 -1.78
CA ALA A 449 -18.76 -4.80 -1.63
C ALA A 449 -18.36 -5.70 -2.81
N LYS A 450 -18.04 -6.97 -2.54
CA LYS A 450 -17.67 -7.92 -3.60
C LYS A 450 -18.84 -8.25 -4.55
N ILE A 451 -20.08 -8.10 -4.07
CA ILE A 451 -21.31 -8.51 -4.75
C ILE A 451 -22.40 -7.43 -4.72
N GLU A 452 -23.30 -7.50 -5.69
CA GLU A 452 -24.56 -6.76 -5.67
C GLU A 452 -25.46 -7.19 -4.50
N GLY A 453 -26.07 -6.23 -3.83
CA GLY A 453 -26.92 -6.46 -2.67
C GLY A 453 -26.17 -6.85 -1.39
N GLY A 454 -24.83 -6.85 -1.42
CA GLY A 454 -24.00 -7.06 -0.25
C GLY A 454 -24.12 -5.92 0.78
N PRO A 455 -23.50 -6.07 1.96
CA PRO A 455 -23.38 -4.97 2.92
C PRO A 455 -22.80 -3.73 2.22
N ALA A 456 -23.42 -2.57 2.38
CA ALA A 456 -22.97 -1.35 1.71
C ALA A 456 -21.55 -0.99 2.18
N GLY A 457 -20.66 -0.74 1.21
CA GLY A 457 -19.32 -0.21 1.46
C GLY A 457 -19.33 1.25 1.88
N GLU A 458 -18.15 1.87 1.95
CA GLU A 458 -18.07 3.28 2.29
C GLU A 458 -18.51 4.17 1.12
N GLY A 459 -19.58 4.96 1.32
CA GLY A 459 -20.08 5.89 0.29
C GLY A 459 -21.24 5.32 -0.55
N GLY A 460 -21.86 4.24 -0.09
CA GLY A 460 -23.03 3.64 -0.72
C GLY A 460 -22.74 2.27 -1.32
N GLU A 461 -23.71 1.73 -2.06
CA GLU A 461 -23.54 0.48 -2.77
C GLU A 461 -22.81 0.74 -4.10
N ARG A 462 -21.52 0.39 -4.13
CA ARG A 462 -20.76 0.13 -5.34
C ARG A 462 -20.20 -1.29 -5.24
N TYR A 463 -20.32 -2.04 -6.31
CA TYR A 463 -19.91 -3.44 -6.37
C TYR A 463 -19.27 -3.81 -7.71
N THR A 464 -19.10 -2.84 -8.62
CA THR A 464 -18.36 -3.03 -9.86
C THR A 464 -17.23 -2.02 -9.96
N ASN A 465 -16.03 -2.51 -10.27
CA ASN A 465 -14.84 -1.69 -10.50
C ASN A 465 -14.06 -2.27 -11.69
N TYR A 466 -13.14 -1.49 -12.24
CA TYR A 466 -12.35 -1.84 -13.42
C TYR A 466 -11.14 -2.69 -13.03
N VAL A 467 -10.47 -3.28 -14.02
CA VAL A 467 -9.30 -4.14 -13.78
C VAL A 467 -8.14 -3.69 -14.65
N ARG A 468 -6.94 -3.68 -14.08
CA ARG A 468 -5.67 -3.56 -14.81
C ARG A 468 -4.80 -4.75 -14.44
N LEU A 469 -4.34 -5.49 -15.44
CA LEU A 469 -3.53 -6.68 -15.23
C LEU A 469 -2.08 -6.30 -14.85
N VAL A 470 -1.51 -7.08 -13.94
CA VAL A 470 -0.11 -6.99 -13.54
C VAL A 470 0.56 -8.37 -13.62
N ARG A 471 1.88 -8.40 -13.78
CA ARG A 471 2.74 -9.59 -13.67
C ARG A 471 4.15 -9.20 -13.22
N GLY A 472 5.01 -10.18 -12.92
CA GLY A 472 6.39 -9.93 -12.49
C GLY A 472 6.51 -9.47 -11.03
N GLY A 473 7.57 -8.72 -10.71
CA GLY A 473 7.79 -8.06 -9.42
C GLY A 473 8.23 -8.94 -8.25
N ASP A 474 9.11 -9.93 -8.47
CA ASP A 474 9.56 -10.90 -7.46
C ASP A 474 8.40 -11.64 -6.74
N VAL A 475 7.25 -11.75 -7.40
CA VAL A 475 6.07 -12.44 -6.89
C VAL A 475 6.09 -13.91 -7.29
N THR A 476 5.88 -14.79 -6.31
CA THR A 476 5.74 -16.25 -6.50
C THR A 476 4.31 -16.68 -6.22
N GLU A 477 3.74 -17.48 -7.12
CA GLU A 477 2.42 -18.09 -6.91
C GLU A 477 2.46 -19.14 -5.78
N THR A 478 1.52 -19.04 -4.87
CA THR A 478 1.27 -19.96 -3.74
C THR A 478 -0.15 -20.49 -3.83
N PRO A 479 -0.42 -21.51 -4.66
CA PRO A 479 -1.79 -21.88 -5.05
C PRO A 479 -2.74 -22.17 -3.87
N ASN A 480 -2.21 -22.68 -2.76
CA ASN A 480 -2.99 -23.06 -1.58
C ASN A 480 -3.06 -21.96 -0.50
N GLY A 481 -2.57 -20.76 -0.78
CA GLY A 481 -2.30 -19.76 0.25
C GLY A 481 -1.11 -20.12 1.13
N ASN A 482 -0.85 -19.31 2.15
CA ASN A 482 0.11 -19.62 3.20
C ASN A 482 -0.59 -19.54 4.57
N PRO A 483 -1.20 -20.62 5.06
CA PRO A 483 -1.99 -20.61 6.29
C PRO A 483 -1.07 -20.57 7.53
N THR A 484 -0.29 -19.50 7.71
CA THR A 484 0.31 -19.15 9.01
C THR A 484 -0.72 -18.43 9.88
N GLY A 485 -2.00 -18.83 9.78
CA GLY A 485 -3.15 -18.09 10.28
C GLY A 485 -2.99 -17.65 11.73
N GLU A 486 -2.80 -16.35 11.92
CA GLU A 486 -3.23 -15.71 13.15
C GLU A 486 -4.76 -15.77 13.14
N THR A 487 -5.31 -16.71 13.90
CA THR A 487 -6.73 -16.66 14.25
C THR A 487 -6.99 -15.33 14.94
N CYS A 488 -8.19 -14.77 14.75
CA CYS A 488 -8.56 -13.47 15.30
C CYS A 488 -8.59 -13.50 16.85
N ASP A 489 -7.44 -13.40 17.50
CA ASP A 489 -7.31 -13.25 18.94
C ASP A 489 -7.47 -11.76 19.28
N ALA A 490 -8.71 -11.28 19.28
CA ALA A 490 -8.99 -9.88 19.57
C ALA A 490 -8.54 -9.49 21.00
N PRO A 491 -7.61 -8.53 21.17
CA PRO A 491 -7.58 -7.72 22.37
C PRO A 491 -8.83 -6.82 22.41
N ASN A 492 -9.10 -6.17 23.54
CA ASN A 492 -10.26 -5.30 23.76
C ASN A 492 -10.44 -4.21 22.68
N VAL A 493 -11.10 -4.53 21.57
CA VAL A 493 -11.48 -3.58 20.53
C VAL A 493 -13.00 -3.38 20.56
N MET A 494 -13.44 -2.20 20.96
CA MET A 494 -14.82 -1.77 20.76
C MET A 494 -15.01 -1.44 19.27
N SER A 495 -15.62 -2.38 18.53
CA SER A 495 -16.08 -2.12 17.16
C SER A 495 -17.18 -1.04 17.21
N PRO A 496 -17.13 0.02 16.38
CA PRO A 496 -18.24 0.98 16.32
C PRO A 496 -19.45 0.28 15.70
N ASP A 497 -20.58 0.34 16.41
CA ASP A 497 -21.88 -0.15 15.97
C ASP A 497 -22.12 0.19 14.48
N GLY A 498 -22.31 -0.85 13.66
CA GLY A 498 -22.83 -0.68 12.31
C GLY A 498 -24.19 0.03 12.33
N PRO A 499 -24.56 0.76 11.26
CA PRO A 499 -25.75 1.57 11.26
C PRO A 499 -26.99 0.68 11.08
N ASN A 500 -27.52 0.10 12.16
CA ASN A 500 -28.95 -0.21 12.33
C ASN A 500 -29.24 -0.80 13.72
N GLY A 501 -29.79 0.03 14.61
CA GLY A 501 -30.27 -0.39 15.92
C GLY A 501 -31.52 -1.28 15.84
N GLY A 502 -31.44 -2.47 16.45
CA GLY A 502 -32.56 -3.37 16.76
C GLY A 502 -32.38 -3.99 18.17
N PRO A 503 -33.47 -4.35 18.88
CA PRO A 503 -33.50 -4.31 20.34
C PRO A 503 -32.77 -5.47 21.05
N ARG A 504 -32.12 -5.09 22.15
CA ARG A 504 -31.26 -5.87 23.06
C ARG A 504 -31.93 -7.14 23.59
N GLY A 505 -31.37 -8.30 23.24
CA GLY A 505 -31.51 -9.55 23.99
C GLY A 505 -30.52 -9.59 25.16
N GLN A 506 -30.96 -10.04 26.33
CA GLN A 506 -30.19 -10.05 27.58
C GLN A 506 -28.97 -10.98 27.52
N ARG A 507 -27.82 -10.49 27.99
CA ARG A 507 -26.54 -11.23 28.09
C ARG A 507 -26.56 -12.19 29.31
N PRO A 508 -26.14 -13.46 29.18
CA PRO A 508 -25.80 -14.31 30.33
C PRO A 508 -24.42 -13.92 30.91
N PRO A 509 -24.14 -14.20 32.20
CA PRO A 509 -22.96 -13.69 32.89
C PRO A 509 -21.69 -14.53 32.63
N GLY A 510 -20.59 -13.83 32.36
CA GLY A 510 -19.22 -14.23 32.72
C GLY A 510 -18.57 -15.33 31.88
N GLY A 511 -17.87 -14.95 30.80
CA GLY A 511 -16.76 -15.73 30.24
C GLY A 511 -15.45 -15.21 30.80
N GLN A 512 -14.69 -16.06 31.48
CA GLN A 512 -13.35 -15.79 32.03
C GLN A 512 -12.34 -15.81 30.86
N PRO A 513 -11.29 -14.95 30.87
CA PRO A 513 -10.29 -14.91 29.79
C PRO A 513 -9.66 -16.29 29.52
N PRO A 514 -9.19 -16.58 28.28
CA PRO A 514 -8.61 -17.87 27.95
C PRO A 514 -7.42 -18.12 28.87
N GLN A 515 -7.57 -19.14 29.71
CA GLN A 515 -6.57 -19.55 30.68
C GLN A 515 -5.58 -20.45 29.94
N LEU A 516 -4.27 -20.15 29.99
CA LEU A 516 -3.23 -21.07 29.55
C LEU A 516 -3.55 -22.47 30.12
N ASP A 517 -3.60 -23.50 29.27
CA ASP A 517 -3.87 -24.87 29.72
C ASP A 517 -2.63 -25.44 30.39
N LEU A 518 -2.42 -25.02 31.65
CA LEU A 518 -1.28 -25.44 32.47
C LEU A 518 -1.29 -26.95 32.72
N SER A 519 -2.46 -27.60 32.69
CA SER A 519 -2.56 -29.05 32.83
C SER A 519 -1.96 -29.75 31.61
N ALA A 520 -2.33 -29.33 30.40
CA ALA A 520 -1.78 -29.90 29.16
C ALA A 520 -0.27 -29.59 29.00
N ALA A 521 0.16 -28.37 29.35
CA ALA A 521 1.56 -27.98 29.31
C ALA A 521 2.40 -28.76 30.32
N ALA A 522 1.90 -28.96 31.55
CA ALA A 522 2.58 -29.75 32.57
C ALA A 522 2.72 -31.22 32.17
N GLU A 523 1.69 -31.79 31.54
CA GLU A 523 1.74 -33.16 30.98
C GLU A 523 2.81 -33.28 29.89
N LYS A 524 2.91 -32.30 28.97
CA LYS A 524 3.92 -32.30 27.90
C LYS A 524 5.36 -32.20 28.44
N LEU A 525 5.55 -31.46 29.53
CA LEU A 525 6.86 -31.25 30.17
C LEU A 525 7.23 -32.35 31.19
N GLY A 526 6.29 -33.24 31.53
CA GLY A 526 6.49 -34.26 32.56
C GLY A 526 6.63 -33.69 33.97
N VAL A 527 6.05 -32.52 34.24
CA VAL A 527 6.02 -31.84 35.56
C VAL A 527 4.60 -31.81 36.12
N THR A 528 4.44 -31.39 37.38
CA THR A 528 3.09 -31.16 37.92
C THR A 528 2.58 -29.77 37.55
N GLU A 529 1.26 -29.61 37.38
CA GLU A 529 0.64 -28.30 37.13
C GLU A 529 0.99 -27.27 38.22
N ALA A 530 1.12 -27.72 39.47
CA ALA A 530 1.51 -26.87 40.60
C ALA A 530 2.97 -26.37 40.48
N ASP A 531 3.89 -27.22 40.01
CA ASP A 531 5.29 -26.83 39.79
C ASP A 531 5.41 -25.87 38.60
N LEU A 532 4.67 -26.14 37.51
CA LEU A 532 4.60 -25.24 36.35
C LEU A 532 4.03 -23.87 36.74
N GLN A 533 2.93 -23.84 37.51
CA GLN A 533 2.34 -22.59 37.97
C GLN A 533 3.27 -21.83 38.93
N ALA A 534 3.98 -22.54 39.82
CA ALA A 534 4.95 -21.91 40.71
C ALA A 534 6.14 -21.32 39.95
N ALA A 535 6.60 -21.97 38.88
CA ALA A 535 7.68 -21.50 38.03
C ALA A 535 7.30 -20.28 37.19
N LEU A 536 6.05 -20.20 36.71
CA LEU A 536 5.55 -19.06 35.92
C LEU A 536 5.23 -17.81 36.77
N GLY A 537 5.03 -17.96 38.08
CA GLY A 537 4.69 -16.85 38.98
C GLY A 537 3.23 -16.37 38.85
N ASP A 538 2.89 -15.24 39.47
CA ASP A 538 1.54 -14.66 39.37
C ASP A 538 1.39 -13.89 38.05
N LEU A 539 0.77 -14.52 37.05
CA LEU A 539 0.49 -13.96 35.72
C LEU A 539 -0.35 -12.66 35.75
N ARG A 540 -0.94 -12.30 36.89
CA ARG A 540 -1.65 -11.02 37.07
C ARG A 540 -0.73 -9.84 37.37
N GLN A 541 0.56 -10.08 37.63
CA GLN A 541 1.56 -9.05 37.96
C GLN A 541 2.48 -8.70 36.77
N GLY A 542 2.31 -9.35 35.62
CA GLY A 542 3.10 -9.14 34.40
C GLY A 542 3.35 -10.43 33.62
N PRO A 543 3.94 -10.34 32.41
CA PRO A 543 4.30 -11.52 31.62
C PRO A 543 5.35 -12.38 32.34
N PRO A 544 5.25 -13.73 32.28
CA PRO A 544 6.18 -14.62 32.98
C PRO A 544 7.57 -14.55 32.35
N ASN A 545 8.61 -14.70 33.17
CA ASN A 545 9.97 -14.88 32.68
C ASN A 545 10.20 -16.36 32.33
N PHE A 546 10.00 -16.71 31.06
CA PHE A 546 10.10 -18.09 30.58
C PHE A 546 11.49 -18.70 30.78
N ALA A 547 12.58 -17.93 30.62
CA ALA A 547 13.93 -18.39 30.91
C ALA A 547 14.10 -18.84 32.37
N ALA A 548 13.63 -18.03 33.33
CA ALA A 548 13.71 -18.36 34.76
C ALA A 548 12.77 -19.52 35.16
N ALA A 549 11.59 -19.58 34.55
CA ALA A 549 10.63 -20.66 34.75
C ALA A 549 11.18 -22.00 34.23
N ALA A 550 11.80 -21.99 33.04
CA ALA A 550 12.40 -23.17 32.43
C ALA A 550 13.59 -23.70 33.25
N GLU A 551 14.44 -22.81 33.77
CA GLU A 551 15.52 -23.17 34.69
C GLU A 551 14.99 -23.84 35.96
N THR A 552 13.89 -23.32 36.53
CA THR A 552 13.25 -23.89 37.73
C THR A 552 12.67 -25.29 37.47
N LEU A 553 12.14 -25.53 36.27
CA LEU A 553 11.53 -26.80 35.86
C LEU A 553 12.54 -27.82 35.31
N GLY A 554 13.79 -27.41 35.08
CA GLY A 554 14.82 -28.27 34.50
C GLY A 554 14.59 -28.59 33.02
N VAL A 555 13.89 -27.72 32.28
CA VAL A 555 13.62 -27.82 30.84
C VAL A 555 14.26 -26.64 30.11
N THR A 556 14.35 -26.71 28.78
CA THR A 556 14.77 -25.54 27.99
C THR A 556 13.63 -24.52 27.88
N GLU A 557 13.98 -23.24 27.70
CA GLU A 557 13.01 -22.16 27.48
C GLU A 557 12.13 -22.45 26.26
N ALA A 558 12.70 -23.03 25.19
CA ALA A 558 11.98 -23.45 24.00
C ALA A 558 10.99 -24.59 24.28
N GLU A 559 11.35 -25.60 25.08
CA GLU A 559 10.42 -26.68 25.47
C GLU A 559 9.28 -26.16 26.33
N LEU A 560 9.55 -25.24 27.27
CA LEU A 560 8.52 -24.60 28.08
C LEU A 560 7.55 -23.77 27.24
N MET A 561 8.08 -22.97 26.31
CA MET A 561 7.28 -22.15 25.39
C MET A 561 6.43 -23.03 24.46
N ASP A 562 7.03 -24.08 23.86
CA ASP A 562 6.32 -25.05 23.01
C ASP A 562 5.25 -25.84 23.78
N ALA A 563 5.46 -26.12 25.07
CA ALA A 563 4.44 -26.73 25.93
C ALA A 563 3.29 -25.79 26.26
N LEU A 564 3.58 -24.49 26.38
CA LEU A 564 2.58 -23.45 26.65
C LEU A 564 1.90 -22.91 25.40
N GLY A 565 2.30 -23.37 24.20
CA GLY A 565 1.77 -22.87 22.92
C GLY A 565 2.24 -21.46 22.57
N VAL A 566 3.38 -21.02 23.13
CA VAL A 566 4.00 -19.71 22.89
C VAL A 566 5.16 -19.92 21.90
N SER A 567 5.23 -19.16 20.81
CA SER A 567 6.35 -19.27 19.84
C SER A 567 7.55 -18.41 20.24
N PRO A 568 8.80 -18.92 20.15
CA PRO A 568 9.99 -18.16 20.51
C PRO A 568 10.33 -17.13 19.42
N SER A 569 10.08 -15.84 19.68
CA SER A 569 10.67 -14.74 18.92
C SER A 569 11.18 -13.64 19.85
N GLY A 570 12.50 -13.69 20.13
CA GLY A 570 13.25 -12.65 20.83
C GLY A 570 14.73 -13.05 20.99
N PRO A 571 15.71 -12.15 20.82
CA PRO A 571 17.12 -12.45 21.01
C PRO A 571 17.46 -12.59 22.52
N PRO A 572 18.54 -13.32 22.89
CA PRO A 572 18.81 -13.61 24.28
C PRO A 572 19.20 -12.35 25.08
N PRO A 573 18.84 -12.25 26.36
CA PRO A 573 19.24 -11.11 27.19
C PRO A 573 20.77 -11.12 27.37
N GLY A 574 21.39 -10.01 26.96
CA GLY A 574 22.82 -9.77 27.10
C GLY A 574 23.26 -9.86 28.56
N GLY A 575 24.05 -10.89 28.87
CA GLY A 575 24.74 -11.04 30.13
C GLY A 575 25.77 -9.91 30.34
N GLN A 576 25.54 -9.11 31.37
CA GLN A 576 26.43 -8.08 31.86
C GLN A 576 27.76 -8.72 32.35
N PRO A 577 28.95 -8.31 31.87
CA PRO A 577 30.21 -8.79 32.46
C PRO A 577 30.50 -8.04 33.78
N PRO A 578 31.11 -8.71 34.77
CA PRO A 578 31.36 -8.10 36.08
C PRO A 578 32.45 -7.03 36.00
N ALA A 579 32.28 -6.00 36.82
CA ALA A 579 33.23 -4.91 37.01
C ALA A 579 34.62 -5.42 37.43
N GLY A 580 35.64 -5.10 36.63
CA GLY A 580 37.06 -5.36 36.92
C GLY A 580 37.92 -4.23 36.34
N GLY A 581 38.77 -3.63 37.18
CA GLY A 581 39.44 -2.33 36.96
C GLY A 581 40.47 -2.25 35.82
N PRO A 582 41.13 -1.08 35.69
CA PRO A 582 41.90 -0.72 34.50
C PRO A 582 43.24 -1.48 34.42
N PRO A 583 43.73 -1.81 33.21
CA PRO A 583 45.02 -2.46 33.04
C PRO A 583 46.17 -1.45 33.20
N PRO A 584 47.32 -1.84 33.77
CA PRO A 584 48.49 -0.98 33.85
C PRO A 584 49.24 -0.96 32.51
N ALA A 585 49.79 0.21 32.20
CA ALA A 585 50.71 0.41 31.09
C ALA A 585 52.08 -0.24 31.38
N ALA A 586 52.66 -0.91 30.37
CA ALA A 586 54.10 -0.91 30.13
C ALA A 586 54.42 -1.39 28.69
N ARG A 587 55.14 -0.53 27.95
CA ARG A 587 56.00 -0.83 26.79
C ARG A 587 57.30 -1.53 27.28
N PRO A 588 58.21 -1.99 26.41
CA PRO A 588 58.13 -2.18 24.95
C PRO A 588 58.00 -3.64 24.52
#